data_AF-A0A967WJM3-F1
#
_entry.id   AF-A0A967WJM3-F1
#
_cell.length_a   1.000
_cell.length_b   1.000
_cell.length_c   1.000
_cell.angle_alpha   90.00
_cell.angle_beta   90.00
_cell.angle_gamma   90.00
#
_symmetry.space_group_name_H-M   'P 1'
#
loop_
_entity.id
_entity.type
_entity.pdbx_description
1 polymer ?
#
loop_
_entity_poly.entity_id
_entity_poly.type
_entity_poly.pdbx_seq_one_letter_code
_entity_poly.pdbx_strand_id
1 'polypeptide(L)'
;VFDWLADRLGGLAVPTVFLNKRQDPGQQVVAMDNRLGSKLAVEHLLEQGYRRIGIIKGPRDWWESREREAGWRATMEAAGIDSLGEFEVEGD
;
A
#
# COMPACT_ATOMS: atom_id res chain seq x y z
N VAL A 1 -13.55 -0.18 5.28
CA VAL A 1 -13.65 0.62 6.54
C VAL A 1 -13.94 2.07 6.11
N PHE A 2 -14.99 2.71 6.64
CA PHE A 2 -15.45 4.11 6.37
C PHE A 2 -16.60 4.38 5.37
N ASP A 3 -17.39 3.39 4.94
CA ASP A 3 -18.59 3.68 4.12
C ASP A 3 -19.58 4.61 4.85
N TRP A 4 -19.73 4.42 6.17
CA TRP A 4 -20.58 5.27 7.01
C TRP A 4 -20.18 6.75 7.02
N LEU A 5 -18.89 7.06 6.79
CA LEU A 5 -18.39 8.42 6.76
C LEU A 5 -18.63 9.03 5.36
N ALA A 6 -18.41 8.28 4.29
CA ALA A 6 -18.70 8.73 2.94
C ALA A 6 -20.19 9.11 2.76
N ASP A 7 -21.09 8.29 3.30
CA ASP A 7 -22.54 8.56 3.30
C ASP A 7 -22.90 9.86 4.05
N ARG A 8 -22.22 10.15 5.16
CA ARG A 8 -22.41 11.40 5.91
C ARG A 8 -21.79 12.62 5.23
N LEU A 9 -20.66 12.44 4.54
CA LEU A 9 -19.96 13.51 3.84
C LEU A 9 -20.68 13.92 2.55
N GLY A 10 -21.40 13.01 1.88
CA GLY A 10 -22.19 13.32 0.68
C GLY A 10 -23.29 14.37 0.90
N GLY A 11 -23.72 14.58 2.14
CA GLY A 11 -24.67 15.64 2.53
C GLY A 11 -24.04 16.92 3.05
N LEU A 12 -22.71 16.99 3.18
CA LEU A 12 -22.03 18.20 3.64
C LEU A 12 -21.89 19.20 2.49
N ALA A 13 -22.36 20.43 2.72
CA ALA A 13 -22.20 21.53 1.78
C ALA A 13 -20.77 22.13 1.74
N VAL A 14 -19.79 21.46 2.36
CA VAL A 14 -18.40 21.93 2.43
C VAL A 14 -17.47 21.10 1.53
N PRO A 15 -16.55 21.73 0.77
CA PRO A 15 -15.56 21.01 -0.01
C PRO A 15 -14.72 20.08 0.88
N THR A 16 -14.63 18.81 0.48
CA THR A 16 -13.95 17.76 1.26
C THR A 16 -12.87 17.09 0.43
N VAL A 17 -11.68 16.93 1.01
CA VAL A 17 -10.56 16.16 0.43
C VAL A 17 -10.17 15.08 1.42
N PHE A 18 -10.02 13.85 0.94
CA PHE A 18 -9.56 12.72 1.75
C PHE A 18 -8.04 12.58 1.63
N LEU A 19 -7.42 12.06 2.68
CA LEU A 19 -5.99 11.77 2.71
C LEU A 19 -5.75 10.28 2.85
N ASN A 20 -4.74 9.76 2.15
CA ASN A 20 -4.18 8.41 2.37
C ASN A 20 -5.23 7.28 2.35
N LYS A 21 -6.12 7.30 1.36
CA LYS A 21 -7.08 6.22 1.09
C LYS A 21 -7.12 5.85 -0.39
N ARG A 22 -7.79 4.74 -0.72
CA ARG A 22 -8.18 4.44 -2.11
C ARG A 22 -9.04 5.57 -2.68
N GLN A 23 -8.77 5.97 -3.91
CA GLN A 23 -9.65 6.90 -4.62
C GLN A 23 -10.93 6.17 -5.06
N ASP A 24 -12.07 6.59 -4.50
CA ASP A 24 -13.40 6.13 -4.93
C ASP A 24 -14.06 7.21 -5.83
N PRO A 25 -14.98 6.83 -6.74
CA PRO A 25 -15.65 7.80 -7.62
C PRO A 25 -16.29 8.97 -6.86
N GLY A 26 -16.11 10.18 -7.38
CA GLY A 26 -16.68 11.39 -6.80
C GLY A 26 -15.89 11.97 -5.61
N GLN A 27 -14.81 11.32 -5.16
CA GLN A 27 -13.98 11.82 -4.07
C GLN A 27 -12.70 12.49 -4.58
N GLN A 28 -12.35 13.62 -3.96
CA GLN A 28 -11.03 14.22 -4.11
C GLN A 28 -10.10 13.60 -3.07
N VAL A 29 -8.99 13.01 -3.50
CA VAL A 29 -8.08 12.28 -2.61
C VAL A 29 -6.64 12.69 -2.91
N VAL A 30 -5.90 12.98 -1.85
CA VAL A 30 -4.43 13.08 -1.90
C VAL A 30 -3.87 11.85 -1.19
N ALA A 31 -3.11 11.04 -1.93
CA ALA A 31 -2.53 9.82 -1.40
C ALA A 31 -1.14 9.60 -2.00
N MET A 32 -0.35 8.78 -1.30
CA MET A 32 0.91 8.28 -1.83
C MET A 32 0.66 7.12 -2.80
N ASP A 33 1.52 7.00 -3.80
CA ASP A 33 1.64 5.77 -4.58
C ASP A 33 2.35 4.71 -3.71
N ASN A 34 1.54 3.95 -2.99
CA ASN A 34 2.02 2.92 -2.06
C ASN A 34 2.78 1.79 -2.78
N ARG A 35 2.39 1.47 -4.02
CA ARG A 35 3.03 0.43 -4.82
C ARG A 35 4.40 0.88 -5.29
N LEU A 36 4.49 2.09 -5.86
CA LEU A 36 5.76 2.67 -6.26
C LEU A 36 6.68 2.89 -5.06
N GLY A 37 6.16 3.41 -3.94
CA GLY A 37 6.95 3.60 -2.73
C GLY A 37 7.55 2.29 -2.20
N SER A 38 6.77 1.20 -2.21
CA SER A 38 7.28 -0.12 -1.81
C SER A 38 8.33 -0.65 -2.79
N LYS A 39 8.14 -0.45 -4.10
CA LYS A 39 9.12 -0.80 -5.12
C LYS A 39 10.46 -0.10 -4.84
N LEU A 40 10.44 1.23 -4.69
CA LEU A 40 11.64 2.03 -4.45
C LEU A 40 12.38 1.60 -3.18
N ALA A 41 11.66 1.27 -2.12
CA ALA A 41 12.26 0.78 -0.88
C ALA A 41 12.97 -0.57 -1.08
N VAL A 42 12.36 -1.50 -1.81
CA VAL A 42 12.96 -2.82 -2.10
C VAL A 42 14.14 -2.69 -3.05
N GLU A 43 14.03 -1.90 -4.12
CA GLU A 43 15.12 -1.61 -5.05
C GLU A 43 16.35 -1.08 -4.30
N HIS A 44 16.15 -0.11 -3.39
CA HIS A 44 17.23 0.42 -2.57
C HIS A 44 17.94 -0.67 -1.76
N LEU A 45 17.20 -1.57 -1.11
CA LEU A 45 17.80 -2.67 -0.33
C LEU A 45 18.54 -3.68 -1.24
N LEU A 46 17.99 -3.97 -2.42
CA LEU A 46 18.64 -4.84 -3.40
C LEU A 46 19.95 -4.25 -3.92
N GLU A 47 19.98 -2.94 -4.18
CA GLU A 47 21.18 -2.18 -4.57
C GLU A 47 22.27 -2.23 -3.50
N GLN A 48 21.89 -2.25 -2.22
CA GLN A 48 22.83 -2.46 -1.10
C GLN A 48 23.30 -3.92 -0.96
N GLY A 49 22.79 -4.84 -1.78
CA GLY A 49 23.20 -6.26 -1.78
C GLY A 49 22.33 -7.18 -0.92
N TYR A 50 21.29 -6.68 -0.26
CA TYR A 50 20.37 -7.54 0.49
C TYR A 50 19.57 -8.45 -0.46
N ARG A 51 19.28 -9.68 -0.02
CA ARG A 51 18.53 -10.69 -0.80
C ARG A 51 17.39 -11.35 -0.03
N ARG A 52 17.36 -11.20 1.29
CA ARG A 52 16.32 -11.71 2.18
C ARG A 52 15.57 -10.51 2.76
N ILE A 53 14.61 -10.01 2.00
CA ILE A 53 13.89 -8.77 2.31
C ILE A 53 12.44 -9.14 2.60
N GLY A 54 12.03 -9.00 3.86
CA GLY A 54 10.65 -9.22 4.27
C GLY A 54 9.81 -7.95 4.32
N ILE A 55 8.50 -8.13 4.30
CA ILE A 55 7.51 -7.08 4.49
C ILE A 55 6.67 -7.37 5.74
N ILE A 56 6.65 -6.39 6.64
CA ILE A 56 5.69 -6.32 7.75
C ILE A 56 4.61 -5.33 7.31
N LYS A 57 3.39 -5.82 7.11
CA LYS A 57 2.29 -5.02 6.55
C LYS A 57 1.11 -4.90 7.50
N GLY A 58 0.26 -3.91 7.26
CA GLY A 58 -0.99 -3.77 8.01
C GLY A 58 -2.06 -4.76 7.55
N PRO A 59 -3.30 -4.63 8.07
CA PRO A 59 -4.39 -5.52 7.75
C PRO A 59 -4.63 -5.71 6.24
N ARG A 60 -4.88 -6.94 5.80
CA ARG A 60 -5.16 -7.28 4.38
C ARG A 60 -6.32 -6.50 3.76
N ASP A 61 -7.25 -6.02 4.58
CA ASP A 61 -8.42 -5.26 4.12
C ASP A 61 -8.07 -3.82 3.75
N TRP A 62 -6.91 -3.32 4.17
CA TRP A 62 -6.46 -1.96 3.87
C TRP A 62 -5.86 -1.89 2.48
N TRP A 63 -6.30 -0.90 1.71
CA TRP A 63 -5.86 -0.70 0.33
C TRP A 63 -4.36 -0.47 0.25
N GLU A 64 -3.83 0.35 1.14
CA GLU A 64 -2.42 0.74 1.22
C GLU A 64 -1.55 -0.48 1.54
N SER A 65 -2.03 -1.37 2.41
CA SER A 65 -1.33 -2.60 2.76
C SER A 65 -1.20 -3.53 1.54
N ARG A 66 -2.29 -3.74 0.80
CA ARG A 66 -2.28 -4.53 -0.43
C ARG A 66 -1.38 -3.93 -1.50
N GLU A 67 -1.39 -2.61 -1.67
CA GLU A 67 -0.55 -1.94 -2.67
C GLU A 67 0.94 -2.05 -2.33
N ARG A 68 1.32 -1.93 -1.05
CA ARG A 68 2.71 -2.16 -0.62
C ARG A 68 3.12 -3.61 -0.83
N GLU A 69 2.28 -4.56 -0.44
CA GLU A 69 2.52 -5.99 -0.67
C GLU A 69 2.75 -6.28 -2.16
N ALA A 70 1.90 -5.74 -3.03
CA ALA A 70 2.05 -5.91 -4.48
C ALA A 70 3.35 -5.31 -5.02
N GLY A 71 3.74 -4.11 -4.54
CA GLY A 71 4.98 -3.46 -4.93
C GLY A 71 6.22 -4.24 -4.47
N TRP A 72 6.23 -4.72 -3.23
CA TRP A 72 7.28 -5.58 -2.71
C TRP A 72 7.39 -6.88 -3.53
N ARG A 73 6.28 -7.61 -3.70
CA ARG A 73 6.27 -8.90 -4.39
C ARG A 73 6.79 -8.78 -5.82
N ALA A 74 6.26 -7.83 -6.60
CA ALA A 74 6.66 -7.64 -7.99
C ALA A 74 8.13 -7.25 -8.12
N THR A 75 8.68 -6.48 -7.17
CA THR A 75 10.09 -6.07 -7.20
C THR A 75 11.03 -7.23 -6.84
N MET A 76 10.65 -8.06 -5.87
CA MET A 76 11.39 -9.28 -5.53
C MET A 76 11.39 -10.28 -6.69
N GLU A 77 10.23 -10.51 -7.30
CA GLU A 77 10.08 -11.37 -8.50
C GLU A 77 10.93 -10.85 -9.66
N ALA A 78 10.93 -9.54 -9.92
CA ALA A 78 11.76 -8.93 -10.97
C ALA A 78 13.26 -9.09 -10.71
N ALA A 79 13.68 -9.22 -9.46
CA ALA A 79 15.06 -9.50 -9.06
C ALA A 79 15.40 -11.01 -9.09
N GLY A 80 14.47 -11.87 -9.52
CA GLY A 80 14.64 -13.32 -9.53
C GLY A 80 14.66 -13.95 -8.15
N ILE A 81 14.10 -13.27 -7.15
CA ILE A 81 14.00 -13.76 -5.78
C ILE A 81 12.54 -14.12 -5.52
N ASP A 82 12.26 -15.41 -5.44
CA ASP A 82 10.94 -15.87 -5.05
C ASP A 82 10.59 -15.28 -3.69
N SER A 83 9.46 -14.59 -3.61
CA SER A 83 8.90 -14.15 -2.34
C SER A 83 8.50 -15.38 -1.54
N LEU A 84 9.40 -15.89 -0.71
CA LEU A 84 9.10 -17.01 0.18
C LEU A 84 8.08 -16.50 1.21
N GLY A 85 6.98 -17.23 1.40
CA GLY A 85 5.89 -16.84 2.31
C GLY A 85 6.33 -16.61 3.77
N GLU A 86 7.53 -17.06 4.15
CA GLU A 86 8.15 -16.75 5.45
C GLU A 86 8.54 -15.27 5.64
N PHE A 87 8.63 -14.50 4.55
CA PHE A 87 9.04 -13.09 4.55
C PHE A 87 7.86 -12.13 4.44
N GLU A 88 6.62 -12.61 4.50
CA GLU A 88 5.41 -11.79 4.51
C GLU A 88 4.66 -12.01 5.83
N VAL A 89 4.57 -10.97 6.66
CA VAL A 89 3.81 -11.03 7.92
C VAL A 89 2.89 -9.81 8.06
N GLU A 90 1.70 -10.05 8.60
CA GLU A 90 0.83 -8.98 9.08
C GLU A 90 1.30 -8.56 10.47
N GLY A 91 1.49 -7.26 10.71
CA GLY A 91 1.85 -6.72 12.02
C GLY A 91 0.63 -6.62 12.94
N ASP A 92 0.88 -6.77 14.24
CA ASP A 92 -0.11 -6.73 15.33
C ASP A 92 -0.71 -5.32 15.57
#